data_AF-A0A0D9NXA0-F1
#
_entry.id   AF-A0A0D9NXA0-F1
#
_cell.length_a   1.000
_cell.length_b   1.000
_cell.length_c   1.000
_cell.angle_alpha   90.00
_cell.angle_beta   90.00
_cell.angle_gamma   90.00
#
_symmetry.space_group_name_H-M   'P 1'
#
loop_
_entity.id
_entity.type
_entity.pdbx_description
1 polymer ?
#
loop_
_entity_poly.entity_id
_entity_poly.type
_entity_poly.pdbx_seq_one_letter_code
_entity_poly.pdbx_strand_id
1 'polypeptide(L)'
;MDPNNKPAAYQVPELLFHTILTVIDYSHDASGASRTTFVLGTHGTLEAAKAFAAQSLETLNFKPDDFQKYNVRSSSKEAPGKTWIHGDGVLAFARSFDGQELRVSIDTTPNNESLYASTEDGKMRLPEGAQFLHYVVQTMVDYNVDRSGSLQRTEIQGVYVHRADAWTAAHKCLDRSGYAEYDCRGDAEFVEQWPFGENVAVHAVSETGQNYLVAVNTPPQHKHDIKRHGRKKSAS
;
A
#
# COMPACT_ATOMS: atom_id res chain seq x y z
N MET A 1 1.68 31.11 -22.59
CA MET A 1 1.91 29.65 -22.50
C MET A 1 1.05 29.01 -23.56
N ASP A 2 1.65 28.23 -24.44
CA ASP A 2 0.99 27.65 -25.61
C ASP A 2 0.03 26.53 -25.15
N PRO A 3 -1.30 26.63 -25.41
CA PRO A 3 -2.27 25.65 -24.92
C PRO A 3 -2.15 24.25 -25.55
N ASN A 4 -1.25 24.09 -26.53
CA ASN A 4 -1.05 22.83 -27.26
C ASN A 4 0.17 22.01 -26.84
N ASN A 5 0.99 22.46 -25.88
CA ASN A 5 2.13 21.67 -25.43
C ASN A 5 1.71 20.68 -24.34
N LYS A 6 0.97 19.62 -24.72
CA LYS A 6 0.82 18.46 -23.83
C LYS A 6 2.20 17.86 -23.62
N PRO A 7 2.70 17.71 -22.37
CA PRO A 7 4.01 17.11 -22.14
C PRO A 7 4.04 15.71 -22.80
N ALA A 8 5.20 15.20 -23.22
CA ALA A 8 5.26 13.90 -23.87
C ALA A 8 4.97 12.75 -22.87
N ALA A 9 4.30 11.69 -23.32
CA ALA A 9 4.07 10.47 -22.53
C ALA A 9 4.49 9.24 -23.30
N TYR A 10 4.79 8.18 -22.57
CA TYR A 10 5.08 6.87 -23.10
C TYR A 10 4.23 5.82 -22.39
N GLN A 11 3.87 4.76 -23.10
CA GLN A 11 3.26 3.58 -22.48
C GLN A 11 4.32 2.86 -21.66
N VAL A 12 4.02 2.55 -20.40
CA VAL A 12 4.96 1.80 -19.55
C VAL A 12 4.95 0.33 -20.02
N PRO A 13 6.08 -0.25 -20.47
CA PRO A 13 6.04 -1.49 -21.25
C PRO A 13 5.91 -2.77 -20.41
N GLU A 14 6.44 -2.82 -19.20
CA GLU A 14 6.54 -4.07 -18.43
C GLU A 14 6.04 -3.92 -17.00
N LEU A 15 6.76 -3.15 -16.18
CA LEU A 15 6.51 -3.06 -14.75
C LEU A 15 6.12 -1.64 -14.35
N LEU A 16 5.11 -1.58 -13.49
CA LEU A 16 4.78 -0.40 -12.69
C LEU A 16 5.54 -0.49 -11.37
N PHE A 17 5.98 0.67 -10.87
CA PHE A 17 6.69 0.77 -9.59
C PHE A 17 5.80 1.49 -8.57
N HIS A 18 5.49 0.84 -7.46
CA HIS A 18 4.58 1.36 -6.44
C HIS A 18 5.35 1.77 -5.20
N THR A 19 5.21 3.02 -4.77
CA THR A 19 5.71 3.43 -3.46
C THR A 19 4.71 3.04 -2.40
N ILE A 20 5.15 2.22 -1.45
CA ILE A 20 4.33 1.67 -0.37
C ILE A 20 4.78 2.24 0.95
N LEU A 21 3.83 2.62 1.80
CA LEU A 21 4.04 2.94 3.21
C LEU A 21 3.46 1.82 4.07
N THR A 22 4.30 1.21 4.90
CA THR A 22 3.86 0.31 5.97
C THR A 22 3.97 1.03 7.30
N VAL A 23 2.86 1.12 8.01
CA VAL A 23 2.80 1.68 9.36
C VAL A 23 2.62 0.54 10.35
N ILE A 24 3.48 0.46 11.36
CA ILE A 24 3.44 -0.55 12.41
C ILE A 24 3.24 0.15 13.76
N ASP A 25 2.19 -0.21 14.48
CA ASP A 25 1.82 0.42 15.74
C ASP A 25 2.33 -0.38 16.94
N TYR A 26 3.63 -0.24 17.24
CA TYR A 26 4.23 -0.84 18.43
C TYR A 26 3.76 -0.18 19.74
N SER A 27 3.08 0.97 19.68
CA SER A 27 2.61 1.68 20.86
C SER A 27 1.42 0.99 21.52
N HIS A 28 0.53 0.43 20.70
CA HIS A 28 -0.65 -0.32 21.15
C HIS A 28 -0.46 -1.83 21.03
N ASP A 29 0.43 -2.30 20.16
CA ASP A 29 0.70 -3.72 19.93
C ASP A 29 2.19 -3.99 19.76
N ALA A 30 2.84 -4.38 20.85
CA ALA A 30 4.26 -4.69 20.88
C ALA A 30 4.67 -5.86 19.96
N SER A 31 3.73 -6.71 19.52
CA SER A 31 4.03 -7.79 18.57
C SER A 31 4.27 -7.27 17.15
N GLY A 32 3.74 -6.08 16.82
CA GLY A 32 3.78 -5.52 15.47
C GLY A 32 2.78 -6.16 14.50
N ALA A 33 1.77 -6.88 15.00
CA ALA A 33 0.66 -7.38 14.20
C ALA A 33 -0.32 -6.27 13.81
N SER A 34 -0.44 -5.22 14.64
CA SER A 34 -1.10 -3.98 14.26
C SER A 34 -0.25 -3.23 13.25
N ARG A 35 -0.45 -3.55 11.96
CA ARG A 35 0.17 -2.84 10.84
C ARG A 35 -0.81 -2.58 9.72
N THR A 36 -0.52 -1.55 8.94
CA THR A 36 -1.33 -1.17 7.78
C THR A 36 -0.42 -0.76 6.64
N THR A 37 -0.74 -1.24 5.45
CA THR A 37 0.01 -0.95 4.23
C THR A 37 -0.82 -0.03 3.33
N PHE A 38 -0.21 1.07 2.89
CA PHE A 38 -0.80 2.06 2.01
C PHE A 38 0.02 2.15 0.72
N VAL A 39 -0.65 2.11 -0.42
CA VAL A 39 0.01 2.44 -1.69
C VAL A 39 -0.05 3.95 -1.85
N LEU A 40 1.10 4.62 -1.78
CA LEU A 40 1.20 6.08 -1.84
C LEU A 40 1.16 6.61 -3.28
N GLY A 41 1.64 5.83 -4.24
CA GLY A 41 1.74 6.24 -5.64
C GLY A 41 2.26 5.13 -6.53
N THR A 42 2.06 5.31 -7.83
CA THR A 42 2.60 4.46 -8.90
C THR A 42 3.44 5.30 -9.83
N HIS A 43 4.47 4.71 -10.40
CA HIS A 43 5.47 5.36 -11.25
C HIS A 43 5.83 4.47 -12.44
N GLY A 44 6.15 5.09 -13.56
CA GLY A 44 6.57 4.39 -14.78
C GLY A 44 8.04 4.01 -14.81
N THR A 45 8.85 4.49 -13.86
CA THR A 45 10.27 4.15 -13.72
C THR A 45 10.66 3.94 -12.26
N LEU A 46 11.70 3.14 -12.03
CA LEU A 46 12.26 2.91 -10.71
C LEU A 46 12.87 4.20 -10.12
N GLU A 47 13.48 5.03 -10.96
CA GLU A 47 14.07 6.31 -10.58
C GLU A 47 13.02 7.27 -10.04
N ALA A 48 11.87 7.39 -10.71
CA ALA A 48 10.76 8.22 -10.27
C ALA A 48 10.17 7.72 -8.94
N ALA A 49 10.02 6.40 -8.78
CA ALA A 49 9.56 5.80 -7.54
C ALA A 49 10.54 6.04 -6.36
N LYS A 50 11.86 5.94 -6.61
CA LYS A 50 12.88 6.24 -5.59
C LYS A 50 12.88 7.71 -5.19
N ALA A 51 12.79 8.61 -6.17
CA ALA A 51 12.72 10.05 -5.92
C ALA A 51 11.47 10.41 -5.11
N PHE A 52 10.31 9.82 -5.44
CA PHE A 52 9.09 10.02 -4.69
C PHE A 52 9.17 9.42 -3.27
N ALA A 53 9.68 8.20 -3.13
CA ALA A 53 9.82 7.52 -1.83
C ALA A 53 10.67 8.32 -0.83
N ALA A 54 11.71 9.02 -1.30
CA ALA A 54 12.58 9.84 -0.46
C ALA A 54 11.86 11.03 0.20
N GLN A 55 10.78 11.52 -0.42
CA GLN A 55 10.00 12.69 0.04
C GLN A 55 8.54 12.36 0.35
N SER A 56 8.17 11.08 0.38
CA SER A 56 6.77 10.66 0.43
C SER A 56 6.09 11.00 1.75
N LEU A 57 6.82 10.89 2.87
CA LEU A 57 6.31 11.28 4.19
C LEU A 57 6.07 12.80 4.27
N GLU A 58 6.94 13.61 3.69
CA GLU A 58 6.75 15.06 3.60
C GLU A 58 5.56 15.44 2.72
N THR A 59 5.34 14.70 1.63
CA THR A 59 4.17 14.85 0.75
C THR A 59 2.86 14.57 1.49
N LEU A 60 2.89 13.74 2.54
CA LEU A 60 1.75 13.47 3.43
C LEU A 60 1.61 14.48 4.58
N ASN A 61 2.41 15.56 4.58
CA ASN A 61 2.50 16.58 5.61
C ASN A 61 3.09 16.11 6.95
N PHE A 62 3.95 15.08 6.93
CA PHE A 62 4.85 14.80 8.05
C PHE A 62 6.10 15.68 7.95
N LYS A 63 6.62 16.09 9.10
CA LYS A 63 7.91 16.79 9.22
C LYS A 63 8.91 15.86 9.90
N PRO A 64 10.23 15.98 9.61
CA PRO A 64 11.25 15.24 10.35
C PRO A 64 11.12 15.40 11.87
N ASP A 65 10.74 16.60 12.34
CA ASP A 65 10.54 16.92 13.76
C ASP A 65 9.30 16.24 14.39
N ASP A 66 8.41 15.65 13.58
CA ASP A 66 7.31 14.82 14.09
C ASP A 66 7.82 13.45 14.61
N PHE A 67 9.10 13.14 14.41
CA PHE A 67 9.67 11.82 14.66
C PHE A 67 10.87 11.87 15.62
N GLN A 68 11.01 10.82 16.43
CA GLN A 68 12.21 10.56 17.21
C GLN A 68 13.38 10.12 16.31
N LYS A 69 13.07 9.39 15.22
CA LYS A 69 14.04 8.97 14.21
C LYS A 69 13.44 9.20 12.83
N TYR A 70 14.22 9.82 11.95
CA TYR A 70 13.86 10.00 10.54
C TYR A 70 15.10 9.76 9.69
N ASN A 71 15.06 8.75 8.83
CA ASN A 71 16.16 8.36 7.96
C ASN A 71 15.65 8.15 6.55
N VAL A 72 16.29 8.80 5.58
CA VAL A 72 16.06 8.60 4.16
C VAL A 72 17.32 7.99 3.55
N ARG A 73 17.15 6.93 2.77
CA ARG A 73 18.27 6.27 2.10
C ARG A 73 18.74 7.17 0.96
N SER A 74 19.95 7.71 1.09
CA SER A 74 20.55 8.49 0.01
C SER A 74 20.96 7.59 -1.16
N SER A 75 20.76 8.06 -2.38
CA SER A 75 21.30 7.46 -3.61
C SER A 75 22.79 7.74 -3.79
N SER A 76 23.35 8.73 -3.07
CA SER A 76 24.79 9.02 -3.09
C SER A 76 25.52 7.95 -2.29
N LYS A 77 26.46 7.25 -2.93
CA LYS A 77 27.42 6.27 -2.36
C LYS A 77 27.52 6.44 -0.85
N GLU A 78 27.04 5.44 -0.10
CA GLU A 78 27.02 5.43 1.36
C GLU A 78 28.33 6.05 1.89
N ALA A 79 28.23 7.18 2.58
CA ALA A 79 29.40 7.80 3.18
C ALA A 79 30.09 6.73 4.05
N PRO A 80 31.42 6.55 3.94
CA PRO A 80 32.10 5.49 4.66
C PRO A 80 31.74 5.55 6.14
N GLY A 81 31.12 4.48 6.66
CA GLY A 81 30.69 4.37 8.06
C GLY A 81 29.20 4.58 8.36
N LYS A 82 28.35 4.93 7.37
CA LYS A 82 26.88 4.92 7.54
C LYS A 82 26.26 3.71 6.84
N THR A 83 26.24 2.57 7.52
CA THR A 83 25.54 1.36 7.04
C THR A 83 24.03 1.55 7.18
N TRP A 84 23.28 1.32 6.11
CA TRP A 84 21.82 1.29 6.17
C TRP A 84 21.32 0.06 6.95
N ILE A 85 20.56 0.28 8.03
CA ILE A 85 20.15 -0.80 8.97
C ILE A 85 18.67 -1.15 8.89
N HIS A 86 17.89 -0.50 8.03
CA HIS A 86 16.43 -0.63 8.00
C HIS A 86 15.93 -1.68 7.00
N GLY A 87 16.85 -2.43 6.39
CA GLY A 87 16.57 -3.47 5.39
C GLY A 87 16.69 -2.96 3.95
N ASP A 88 17.09 -3.84 3.04
CA ASP A 88 17.45 -3.48 1.66
C ASP A 88 16.30 -2.90 0.83
N GLY A 89 15.06 -3.28 1.14
CA GLY A 89 13.86 -2.77 0.46
C GLY A 89 13.33 -1.44 0.99
N VAL A 90 13.86 -0.94 2.11
CA VAL A 90 13.38 0.31 2.72
C VAL A 90 14.17 1.50 2.19
N LEU A 91 13.44 2.55 1.80
CA LEU A 91 13.97 3.80 1.25
C LEU A 91 13.79 4.98 2.20
N ALA A 92 12.75 4.96 3.03
CA ALA A 92 12.61 5.90 4.13
C ALA A 92 12.08 5.16 5.37
N PHE A 93 12.63 5.53 6.52
CA PHE A 93 12.25 4.99 7.81
C PHE A 93 11.99 6.16 8.76
N ALA A 94 10.87 6.11 9.47
CA ALA A 94 10.59 7.03 10.56
C ALA A 94 10.02 6.29 11.78
N ARG A 95 10.36 6.77 12.98
CA ARG A 95 9.75 6.31 14.23
C ARG A 95 9.27 7.51 15.01
N SER A 96 7.97 7.56 15.27
CA SER A 96 7.34 8.62 16.07
C SER A 96 7.65 8.47 17.57
N PHE A 97 7.34 9.50 18.34
CA PHE A 97 7.56 9.53 19.79
C PHE A 97 6.67 8.56 20.56
N ASP A 98 5.50 8.21 20.02
CA ASP A 98 4.60 7.21 20.61
C ASP A 98 5.05 5.77 20.29
N GLY A 99 6.00 5.56 19.37
CA GLY A 99 6.54 4.25 19.03
C GLY A 99 6.01 3.66 17.72
N GLN A 100 5.13 4.36 17.00
CA GLN A 100 4.73 3.97 15.66
C GLN A 100 5.92 4.04 14.68
N GLU A 101 6.07 3.00 13.86
CA GLU A 101 7.08 2.95 12.79
C GLU A 101 6.44 3.13 11.42
N LEU A 102 7.09 3.92 10.58
CA LEU A 102 6.73 4.16 9.20
C LEU A 102 7.87 3.69 8.31
N ARG A 103 7.60 2.75 7.42
CA ARG A 103 8.56 2.18 6.47
C ARG A 103 8.08 2.41 5.06
N VAL A 104 8.88 3.11 4.26
CA VAL A 104 8.60 3.35 2.84
C VAL A 104 9.45 2.41 2.00
N SER A 105 8.81 1.66 1.11
CA SER A 105 9.45 0.72 0.18
C SER A 105 8.90 0.89 -1.24
N ILE A 106 9.48 0.15 -2.19
CA ILE A 106 8.95 0.02 -3.55
C ILE A 106 8.58 -1.43 -3.80
N ASP A 107 7.43 -1.63 -4.44
CA ASP A 107 6.99 -2.91 -4.99
C ASP A 107 6.72 -2.76 -6.49
N THR A 108 6.54 -3.88 -7.20
CA THR A 108 6.32 -3.89 -8.65
C THR A 108 5.17 -4.79 -9.06
N THR A 109 4.39 -4.34 -10.04
CA THR A 109 3.39 -5.19 -10.71
C THR A 109 3.47 -5.06 -12.23
N PRO A 110 2.97 -6.04 -12.99
CA PRO A 110 2.82 -5.91 -14.44
C PRO A 110 1.89 -4.75 -14.82
N ASN A 111 2.19 -4.03 -15.91
CA ASN A 111 1.31 -2.99 -16.46
C ASN A 111 0.17 -3.57 -17.32
N ASN A 112 -0.74 -4.32 -16.70
CA ASN A 112 -1.83 -4.99 -17.40
C ASN A 112 -2.85 -4.01 -18.00
N GLU A 113 -2.99 -2.81 -17.42
CA GLU A 113 -3.91 -1.76 -17.88
C GLU A 113 -3.32 -0.84 -18.97
N SER A 114 -2.12 -1.15 -19.48
CA SER A 114 -1.44 -0.32 -20.50
C SER A 114 -1.32 1.15 -20.11
N LEU A 115 -1.06 1.42 -18.83
CA LEU A 115 -0.95 2.77 -18.29
C LEU A 115 0.25 3.53 -18.88
N TYR A 116 0.10 4.85 -18.94
CA TYR A 116 1.09 5.77 -19.48
C TYR A 116 1.76 6.56 -18.37
N ALA A 117 3.02 6.94 -18.57
CA ALA A 117 3.74 7.85 -17.68
C ALA A 117 4.27 9.06 -18.45
N SER A 118 4.47 10.15 -17.72
CA SER A 118 5.11 11.36 -18.22
C SER A 118 6.59 11.08 -18.50
N THR A 119 7.11 11.53 -19.64
CA THR A 119 8.54 11.41 -19.96
C THR A 119 9.42 12.31 -19.10
N GLU A 120 8.85 13.33 -18.46
CA GLU A 120 9.61 14.33 -17.69
C GLU A 120 9.94 13.86 -16.26
N ASP A 121 8.95 13.32 -15.55
CA ASP A 121 9.07 12.99 -14.12
C ASP A 121 8.66 11.55 -13.78
N GLY A 122 8.32 10.74 -14.78
CA GLY A 122 7.93 9.33 -14.61
C GLY A 122 6.62 9.12 -13.84
N LYS A 123 5.84 10.20 -13.59
CA LYS A 123 4.53 10.08 -12.94
C LYS A 123 3.48 9.50 -13.89
N MET A 124 2.56 8.73 -13.34
CA MET A 124 1.45 8.18 -14.12
C MET A 124 0.57 9.28 -14.69
N ARG A 125 0.16 9.10 -15.95
CA ARG A 125 -0.87 9.92 -16.58
C ARG A 125 -2.22 9.26 -16.41
N LEU A 126 -3.05 9.90 -15.60
CA LEU A 126 -4.41 9.46 -15.40
C LEU A 126 -5.33 10.11 -16.44
N PRO A 127 -6.40 9.42 -16.87
CA PRO A 127 -7.44 10.02 -17.69
C PRO A 127 -8.05 11.25 -17.03
N GLU A 128 -8.65 12.12 -17.84
CA GLU A 128 -9.27 13.36 -17.36
C GLU A 128 -10.33 13.08 -16.29
N GLY A 129 -10.23 13.77 -15.16
CA GLY A 129 -11.12 13.59 -14.00
C GLY A 129 -10.68 12.52 -12.99
N ALA A 130 -9.74 11.62 -13.34
CA ALA A 130 -9.18 10.66 -12.39
C ALA A 130 -8.08 11.30 -11.53
N GLN A 131 -8.27 11.26 -10.21
CA GLN A 131 -7.30 11.84 -9.26
C GLN A 131 -6.25 10.83 -8.79
N PHE A 132 -6.62 9.54 -8.74
CA PHE A 132 -5.75 8.47 -8.27
C PHE A 132 -6.14 7.14 -8.92
N LEU A 133 -5.21 6.18 -8.87
CA LEU A 133 -5.46 4.79 -9.23
C LEU A 133 -6.09 4.04 -8.05
N HIS A 134 -6.78 2.95 -8.37
CA HIS A 134 -7.34 2.01 -7.42
C HIS A 134 -6.50 0.74 -7.38
N TYR A 135 -6.15 0.29 -6.18
CA TYR A 135 -5.24 -0.83 -5.97
C TYR A 135 -5.99 -2.01 -5.38
N VAL A 136 -5.91 -3.16 -6.03
CA VAL A 136 -6.30 -4.42 -5.41
C VAL A 136 -5.11 -4.90 -4.59
N VAL A 137 -5.30 -4.96 -3.28
CA VAL A 137 -4.26 -5.32 -2.32
C VAL A 137 -4.70 -6.58 -1.58
N GLN A 138 -3.86 -7.60 -1.61
CA GLN A 138 -4.04 -8.83 -0.85
C GLN A 138 -3.14 -8.80 0.38
N THR A 139 -3.72 -9.01 1.55
CA THR A 139 -2.98 -9.22 2.79
C THR A 139 -3.17 -10.65 3.24
N MET A 140 -2.08 -11.38 3.45
CA MET A 140 -2.05 -12.71 4.05
C MET A 140 -1.47 -12.62 5.46
N VAL A 141 -2.11 -13.27 6.42
CA VAL A 141 -1.65 -13.41 7.81
C VAL A 141 -1.54 -14.89 8.15
N ASP A 142 -0.34 -15.33 8.53
CA ASP A 142 -0.09 -16.73 8.88
C ASP A 142 -0.13 -16.94 10.40
N TYR A 143 -1.32 -17.23 10.92
CA TYR A 143 -1.53 -17.46 12.35
C TYR A 143 -0.96 -18.80 12.85
N ASN A 144 -0.60 -19.73 11.96
CA ASN A 144 -0.03 -21.01 12.38
C ASN A 144 1.44 -20.87 12.73
N VAL A 145 2.17 -20.15 11.87
CA VAL A 145 3.59 -19.88 12.07
C VAL A 145 3.75 -18.81 13.14
N ASP A 146 2.87 -17.80 13.15
CA ASP A 146 2.91 -16.72 14.11
C ASP A 146 1.51 -16.37 14.64
N ARG A 147 1.19 -16.91 15.82
CA ARG A 147 -0.07 -16.64 16.50
C ARG A 147 -0.27 -15.18 16.88
N SER A 148 0.79 -14.37 16.93
CA SER A 148 0.63 -12.93 17.15
C SER A 148 0.04 -12.22 15.94
N GLY A 149 0.19 -12.80 14.74
CA GLY A 149 -0.21 -12.20 13.47
C GLY A 149 0.78 -11.14 12.97
N SER A 150 2.01 -11.08 13.49
CA SER A 150 3.05 -10.16 13.04
C SER A 150 3.67 -10.58 11.70
N LEU A 151 3.59 -11.87 11.36
CA LEU A 151 3.96 -12.41 10.06
C LEU A 151 2.83 -12.18 9.05
N GLN A 152 2.84 -10.98 8.46
CA GLN A 152 1.91 -10.60 7.40
C GLN A 152 2.65 -10.32 6.11
N ARG A 153 2.04 -10.69 4.99
CA ARG A 153 2.50 -10.36 3.66
C ARG A 153 1.42 -9.58 2.93
N THR A 154 1.78 -8.40 2.44
CA THR A 154 0.89 -7.58 1.63
C THR A 154 1.45 -7.51 0.21
N GLU A 155 0.62 -7.78 -0.78
CA GLU A 155 0.98 -7.77 -2.19
C GLU A 155 -0.06 -6.98 -3.01
N ILE A 156 0.41 -6.17 -3.96
CA ILE A 156 -0.47 -5.49 -4.91
C ILE A 156 -0.78 -6.47 -6.04
N GLN A 157 -2.06 -6.83 -6.19
CA GLN A 157 -2.53 -7.80 -7.17
C GLN A 157 -2.92 -7.13 -8.50
N GLY A 158 -3.22 -5.84 -8.47
CA GLY A 158 -3.51 -5.07 -9.67
C GLY A 158 -3.76 -3.60 -9.40
N VAL A 159 -3.66 -2.80 -10.46
CA VAL A 159 -3.81 -1.34 -10.43
C VAL A 159 -4.74 -0.93 -11.55
N TYR A 160 -5.77 -0.16 -11.21
CA TYR A 160 -6.88 0.16 -12.12
C TYR A 160 -7.20 1.64 -12.11
N VAL A 161 -7.69 2.16 -13.24
CA VAL A 161 -8.18 3.54 -13.34
C VAL A 161 -9.54 3.69 -12.67
N HIS A 162 -10.42 2.70 -12.79
CA HIS A 162 -11.78 2.78 -12.27
C HIS A 162 -11.98 1.86 -11.07
N ARG A 163 -12.65 2.38 -10.02
CA ARG A 163 -12.95 1.60 -8.82
C ARG A 163 -13.79 0.36 -9.13
N ALA A 164 -14.74 0.44 -10.05
CA ALA A 164 -15.61 -0.68 -10.39
C ALA A 164 -14.83 -1.88 -10.96
N ASP A 165 -13.81 -1.61 -11.78
CA ASP A 165 -12.95 -2.64 -12.36
C ASP A 165 -12.07 -3.27 -11.28
N ALA A 166 -11.44 -2.44 -10.44
CA ALA A 166 -10.70 -2.92 -9.27
C ALA A 166 -11.57 -3.77 -8.33
N TRP A 167 -12.82 -3.36 -8.10
CA TRP A 167 -13.76 -4.07 -7.25
C TRP A 167 -14.14 -5.43 -7.84
N THR A 168 -14.39 -5.47 -9.15
CA THR A 168 -14.67 -6.72 -9.88
C THR A 168 -13.46 -7.66 -9.85
N ALA A 169 -12.26 -7.12 -10.06
CA ALA A 169 -11.02 -7.89 -9.98
C ALA A 169 -10.76 -8.41 -8.56
N ALA A 170 -11.03 -7.62 -7.53
CA ALA A 170 -10.87 -8.02 -6.14
C ALA A 170 -11.73 -9.25 -5.78
N HIS A 171 -12.97 -9.32 -6.26
CA HIS A 171 -13.85 -10.49 -6.06
C HIS A 171 -13.37 -11.75 -6.79
N LYS A 172 -12.52 -11.60 -7.81
CA LYS A 172 -11.96 -12.69 -8.62
C LYS A 172 -10.51 -13.00 -8.29
N CYS A 173 -9.93 -12.28 -7.33
CA CYS A 173 -8.51 -12.34 -7.01
C CYS A 173 -8.09 -13.70 -6.45
N LEU A 174 -9.00 -14.36 -5.73
CA LEU A 174 -8.77 -15.65 -5.08
C LEU A 174 -9.76 -16.68 -5.63
N ASP A 175 -9.25 -17.88 -5.93
CA ASP A 175 -10.09 -19.03 -6.30
C ASP A 175 -10.74 -19.62 -5.06
N ARG A 176 -12.06 -19.51 -4.95
CA ARG A 176 -12.87 -20.00 -3.83
C ARG A 176 -12.59 -21.47 -3.48
N SER A 177 -12.29 -22.30 -4.49
CA SER A 177 -12.06 -23.73 -4.28
C SER A 177 -10.81 -24.05 -3.46
N GLY A 178 -9.89 -23.10 -3.31
CA GLY A 178 -8.65 -23.25 -2.54
C GLY A 178 -8.76 -22.94 -1.04
N TYR A 179 -9.95 -22.65 -0.54
CA TYR A 179 -10.13 -22.14 0.83
C TYR A 179 -11.18 -22.94 1.61
N ALA A 180 -10.93 -23.09 2.91
CA ALA A 180 -11.85 -23.72 3.85
C ALA A 180 -13.02 -22.79 4.20
N GLU A 181 -12.73 -21.49 4.32
CA GLU A 181 -13.73 -20.43 4.47
C GLU A 181 -13.51 -19.39 3.39
N TYR A 182 -14.60 -18.89 2.80
CA TYR A 182 -14.55 -17.91 1.73
C TYR A 182 -15.81 -17.06 1.74
N ASP A 183 -15.62 -15.83 2.19
CA ASP A 183 -16.66 -14.83 2.42
C ASP A 183 -16.52 -13.71 1.39
N CYS A 184 -17.59 -13.45 0.64
CA CYS A 184 -17.65 -12.34 -0.29
C CYS A 184 -18.56 -11.24 0.21
N ARG A 185 -18.11 -10.00 0.02
CA ARG A 185 -18.95 -8.85 0.31
C ARG A 185 -20.08 -8.75 -0.71
N GLY A 186 -21.31 -8.76 -0.20
CA GLY A 186 -22.52 -8.79 -1.03
C GLY A 186 -23.20 -10.16 -1.05
N ASP A 187 -22.59 -11.19 -0.44
CA ASP A 187 -23.28 -12.44 -0.15
C ASP A 187 -24.45 -12.19 0.83
N ALA A 188 -25.48 -13.01 0.72
CA ALA A 188 -26.71 -12.86 1.51
C ALA A 188 -26.47 -12.88 3.03
N GLU A 189 -25.45 -13.61 3.46
CA GLU A 189 -25.04 -13.76 4.87
C GLU A 189 -24.44 -12.47 5.45
N PHE A 190 -23.95 -11.56 4.61
CA PHE A 190 -23.29 -10.30 5.01
C PHE A 190 -24.07 -9.04 4.63
N VAL A 191 -25.37 -9.17 4.32
CA VAL A 191 -26.23 -8.02 3.95
C VAL A 191 -26.33 -7.00 5.08
N GLU A 192 -26.39 -7.46 6.34
CA GLU A 192 -26.54 -6.58 7.50
C GLU A 192 -25.20 -6.11 8.06
N GLN A 193 -24.18 -6.97 8.03
CA GLN A 193 -22.88 -6.68 8.64
C GLN A 193 -21.74 -7.29 7.83
N TRP A 194 -20.74 -6.45 7.51
CA TRP A 194 -19.46 -6.88 6.95
C TRP A 194 -18.33 -6.54 7.93
N PRO A 195 -17.75 -7.53 8.62
CA PRO A 195 -16.82 -7.26 9.73
C PRO A 195 -15.40 -6.92 9.27
N PHE A 196 -15.04 -7.23 8.03
CA PHE A 196 -13.65 -7.14 7.54
C PHE A 196 -13.24 -5.74 7.06
N GLY A 197 -14.20 -4.83 6.90
CA GLY A 197 -13.96 -3.42 6.58
C GLY A 197 -14.48 -2.99 5.21
N GLU A 198 -14.77 -1.70 5.08
CA GLU A 198 -15.51 -1.12 3.93
C GLU A 198 -14.77 -1.16 2.59
N ASN A 199 -13.49 -1.49 2.57
CA ASN A 199 -12.74 -1.65 1.33
C ASN A 199 -12.40 -3.11 1.03
N VAL A 200 -12.74 -4.04 1.93
CA VAL A 200 -12.51 -5.47 1.71
C VAL A 200 -13.65 -6.04 0.88
N ALA A 201 -13.28 -6.72 -0.21
CA ALA A 201 -14.16 -7.45 -1.11
C ALA A 201 -14.29 -8.92 -0.71
N VAL A 202 -13.17 -9.53 -0.31
CA VAL A 202 -13.09 -10.97 0.02
C VAL A 202 -12.31 -11.14 1.31
N HIS A 203 -12.83 -12.00 2.19
CA HIS A 203 -12.07 -12.64 3.26
C HIS A 203 -12.07 -14.15 3.00
N ALA A 204 -10.91 -14.78 3.19
CA ALA A 204 -10.79 -16.23 3.01
C ALA A 204 -9.80 -16.81 4.02
N VAL A 205 -10.02 -18.08 4.39
CA VAL A 205 -9.15 -18.83 5.30
C VAL A 205 -8.76 -20.14 4.61
N SER A 206 -7.45 -20.39 4.48
CA SER A 206 -6.97 -21.66 3.93
C SER A 206 -7.21 -22.80 4.90
N GLU A 207 -7.15 -24.06 4.42
CA GLU A 207 -7.23 -25.24 5.28
C GLU A 207 -6.16 -25.26 6.38
N THR A 208 -5.01 -24.64 6.12
CA THR A 208 -3.96 -24.55 7.13
C THR A 208 -4.33 -23.54 8.20
N GLY A 209 -5.11 -22.49 7.91
CA GLY A 209 -5.46 -21.41 8.85
C GLY A 209 -4.85 -20.05 8.49
N GLN A 210 -4.25 -19.92 7.30
CA GLN A 210 -3.79 -18.64 6.78
C GLN A 210 -4.99 -17.79 6.39
N ASN A 211 -5.02 -16.55 6.89
CA ASN A 211 -6.10 -15.62 6.62
C ASN A 211 -5.72 -14.69 5.47
N TYR A 212 -6.65 -14.47 4.55
CA TYR A 212 -6.48 -13.63 3.37
C TYR A 212 -7.56 -12.56 3.36
N LEU A 213 -7.14 -11.32 3.10
CA LEU A 213 -8.03 -10.19 2.90
C LEU A 213 -7.70 -9.55 1.54
N VAL A 214 -8.70 -9.40 0.67
CA VAL A 214 -8.55 -8.69 -0.60
C VAL A 214 -9.32 -7.38 -0.53
N ALA A 215 -8.61 -6.26 -0.65
CA ALA A 215 -9.17 -4.92 -0.51
C ALA A 215 -8.91 -4.04 -1.74
N VAL A 216 -9.82 -3.09 -1.99
CA VAL A 216 -9.64 -2.03 -2.99
C VAL A 216 -9.33 -0.71 -2.32
N ASN A 217 -8.07 -0.32 -2.37
CA ASN A 217 -7.54 0.86 -1.69
C ASN A 217 -7.20 1.99 -2.65
N THR A 218 -7.16 3.20 -2.13
CA THR A 218 -6.72 4.42 -2.81
C THR A 218 -5.60 5.06 -1.99
N PRO A 219 -4.72 5.90 -2.59
CA PRO A 219 -3.66 6.55 -1.85
C PRO A 219 -4.22 7.45 -0.74
N PRO A 220 -3.63 7.43 0.47
CA PRO A 220 -3.95 8.40 1.50
C PRO A 220 -3.61 9.79 0.99
N GLN A 221 -4.49 10.76 1.24
CA GLN A 221 -4.29 12.14 0.79
C GLN A 221 -3.62 12.99 1.88
N HIS A 222 -3.80 12.62 3.14
CA HIS A 222 -3.28 13.36 4.28
C HIS A 222 -2.80 12.44 5.40
N LYS A 223 -1.92 12.93 6.27
CA LYS A 223 -1.48 12.21 7.47
C LYS A 223 -2.61 11.67 8.36
N HIS A 224 -3.78 12.29 8.38
CA HIS A 224 -4.89 11.83 9.21
C HIS A 224 -5.57 10.55 8.68
N ASP A 225 -5.38 10.25 7.39
CA ASP A 225 -5.85 9.00 6.77
C ASP A 225 -5.04 7.81 7.26
N ILE A 226 -3.80 8.05 7.69
CA ILE A 226 -2.84 7.04 8.12
C ILE A 226 -3.01 6.70 9.62
N LYS A 227 -3.59 7.60 10.42
CA LYS A 227 -3.70 7.47 11.88
C LYS A 227 -4.87 6.62 12.38
N ARG A 228 -5.77 6.13 11.51
CA ARG A 228 -7.12 5.69 11.93
C ARG A 228 -7.27 4.23 12.41
N HIS A 229 -6.21 3.45 12.56
CA HIS A 229 -6.35 2.08 13.09
C HIS A 229 -6.12 2.02 14.60
N GLY A 230 -7.02 2.67 15.34
CA GLY A 230 -7.15 2.56 16.79
C GLY A 230 -8.61 2.58 17.19
N ARG A 231 -9.26 1.41 17.18
CA ARG A 231 -10.58 1.09 17.78
C ARG A 231 -11.83 1.73 17.16
N LYS A 232 -12.73 0.89 16.63
CA LYS A 232 -14.15 1.00 17.05
C LYS A 232 -14.16 0.64 18.53
N LYS A 233 -14.52 1.58 19.41
CA LYS A 233 -14.93 1.25 20.77
C LYS A 233 -16.11 0.27 20.65
N SER A 234 -15.92 -0.97 21.04
CA SER A 234 -17.03 -1.76 21.54
C SER A 234 -17.62 -0.98 22.70
N ALA A 235 -18.84 -0.47 22.51
CA ALA A 235 -19.65 -0.03 23.63
C ALA A 235 -20.03 -1.30 24.41
N SER A 236 -19.54 -1.39 25.64
CA SER A 236 -20.13 -2.18 26.71
C SER A 236 -20.51 -1.21 27.81
#